data_AF-A0AAW2KG38-F1
#
_entry.id   AF-A0AAW2KG38-F1
#
_cell.length_a   1.000
_cell.length_b   1.000
_cell.length_c   1.000
_cell.angle_alpha   90.00
_cell.angle_beta   90.00
_cell.angle_gamma   90.00
#
_symmetry.space_group_name_H-M   'P 1'
#
loop_
_entity.id
_entity.type
_entity.pdbx_description
1 polymer ?
#
loop_
_entity_poly.entity_id
_entity_poly.type
_entity_poly.pdbx_seq_one_letter_code
_entity_poly.pdbx_strand_id
1 'polypeptide(L)'
;MVKRPKKKRSKKEKDELEEILVIQGIELERDVYAKFDVYINDEDDEITTPENTEFAGSFVNVPHKHKHGKKIKTQLRLSITEIMEDLDAEDDDHVLVTLVPTNAGDAVTVHGIKIVLDD
;
A
#
# COMPACT_ATOMS: atom_id res chain seq x y z
N MET A 1 -6.90 8.67 -3.27
CA MET A 1 -7.00 9.02 -1.84
C MET A 1 -7.62 7.86 -1.08
N VAL A 2 -7.03 7.51 0.07
CA VAL A 2 -7.50 6.43 0.94
C VAL A 2 -7.76 7.01 2.31
N LYS A 3 -8.97 6.80 2.83
CA LYS A 3 -9.37 7.32 4.14
C LYS A 3 -8.68 6.57 5.27
N ARG A 4 -8.17 7.32 6.24
CA ARG A 4 -7.55 6.79 7.45
C ARG A 4 -8.60 6.44 8.51
N PRO A 5 -8.34 5.42 9.36
CA PRO A 5 -9.23 5.06 10.44
C PRO A 5 -9.19 6.09 11.59
N LYS A 6 -8.04 6.69 11.86
CA LYS A 6 -7.84 7.67 12.94
C LYS A 6 -6.58 8.53 12.71
N LYS A 7 -6.71 9.84 12.89
CA LYS A 7 -5.62 10.83 12.87
C LYS A 7 -5.12 11.20 14.27
N LYS A 8 -3.96 11.87 14.34
CA LYS A 8 -3.30 12.36 15.58
C LYS A 8 -3.28 11.30 16.67
N ARG A 9 -2.80 10.11 16.33
CA ARG A 9 -2.71 8.99 17.27
C ARG A 9 -1.65 9.28 18.32
N SER A 10 -1.95 8.98 19.59
CA SER A 10 -0.95 9.09 20.65
C SER A 10 0.14 8.03 20.47
N LYS A 11 1.35 8.29 21.00
CA LYS A 11 2.46 7.32 20.96
C LYS A 11 2.06 5.94 21.49
N LYS A 12 1.34 5.92 22.62
CA LYS A 12 0.84 4.66 23.20
C LYS A 12 -0.06 3.90 22.23
N GLU A 13 -0.96 4.59 21.53
CA GLU A 13 -1.83 3.94 20.55
C GLU A 13 -1.03 3.35 19.39
N LYS A 14 0.02 4.06 18.92
CA LYS A 14 0.93 3.57 17.87
C LYS A 14 1.71 2.34 18.34
N ASP A 15 2.18 2.33 19.58
CA ASP A 15 2.87 1.17 20.17
C ASP A 15 1.94 -0.05 20.33
N GLU A 16 0.62 0.15 20.45
CA GLU A 16 -0.38 -0.91 20.61
C GLU A 16 -0.96 -1.42 19.28
N LEU A 17 -1.03 -0.59 18.24
CA LEU A 17 -1.64 -0.91 16.96
C LEU A 17 -0.84 -0.27 15.82
N GLU A 18 -0.54 -1.01 14.77
CA GLU A 18 0.04 -0.48 13.55
C GLU A 18 -1.05 0.08 12.62
N GLU A 19 -0.78 1.22 11.97
CA GLU A 19 -1.59 1.67 10.83
C GLU A 19 -1.13 0.91 9.59
N ILE A 20 -1.98 0.03 9.06
CA ILE A 20 -1.65 -0.90 7.97
C ILE A 20 -2.42 -0.52 6.70
N LEU A 21 -1.69 -0.22 5.64
CA LEU A 21 -2.21 -0.15 4.28
C LEU A 21 -2.44 -1.56 3.75
N VAL A 22 -3.67 -1.84 3.32
CA VAL A 22 -4.07 -3.13 2.74
C VAL A 22 -4.52 -2.94 1.30
N ILE A 23 -3.75 -3.52 0.37
CA ILE A 23 -4.12 -3.63 -1.05
C ILE A 23 -4.82 -4.98 -1.23
N GLN A 24 -6.13 -4.93 -1.46
CA GLN A 24 -7.01 -6.08 -1.45
C GLN A 24 -7.25 -6.65 -2.84
N GLY A 25 -7.34 -7.98 -2.89
CA GLY A 25 -7.72 -8.70 -4.10
C GLY A 25 -6.77 -8.42 -5.25
N ILE A 26 -5.47 -8.53 -5.00
CA ILE A 26 -4.47 -8.52 -6.06
C ILE A 26 -4.65 -9.81 -6.86
N GLU A 27 -5.06 -9.70 -8.11
CA GLU A 27 -5.34 -10.81 -9.03
C GLU A 27 -4.46 -10.74 -10.27
N LEU A 28 -3.85 -11.88 -10.63
CA LEU A 28 -2.98 -12.03 -11.80
C LEU A 28 -2.75 -13.52 -12.13
N GLU A 29 -2.20 -13.79 -13.31
CA GLU A 29 -1.72 -15.13 -13.69
C GLU A 29 -0.37 -15.43 -13.00
N ARG A 30 -0.22 -16.64 -12.46
CA ARG A 30 0.95 -17.06 -11.65
C ARG A 30 2.24 -17.15 -12.43
N ASP A 31 2.15 -17.38 -13.74
CA ASP A 31 3.29 -17.51 -14.64
C ASP A 31 3.77 -16.16 -15.21
N VAL A 32 3.14 -15.05 -14.80
CA VAL A 32 3.54 -13.69 -15.16
C VAL A 32 4.41 -13.10 -14.07
N TYR A 33 5.59 -12.58 -14.44
CA TYR A 33 6.36 -11.76 -13.52
C TYR A 33 5.69 -10.41 -13.42
N ALA A 34 5.29 -10.01 -12.22
CA ALA A 34 4.62 -8.74 -12.00
C ALA A 34 5.25 -8.05 -10.80
N LYS A 35 5.47 -6.74 -10.93
CA LYS A 35 5.95 -5.91 -9.83
C LYS A 35 5.28 -4.55 -9.89
N PHE A 36 4.82 -4.09 -8.74
CA PHE A 36 4.48 -2.69 -8.55
C PHE A 36 5.01 -2.21 -7.20
N ASP A 37 5.43 -0.95 -7.19
CA ASP A 37 5.90 -0.25 -6.01
C ASP A 37 4.76 0.60 -5.45
N VAL A 38 4.75 0.81 -4.15
CA VAL A 38 3.70 1.52 -3.41
C VAL A 38 4.33 2.69 -2.70
N TYR A 39 3.77 3.86 -2.94
CA TYR A 39 4.17 5.11 -2.31
C TYR A 39 2.98 5.72 -1.58
N ILE A 40 3.28 6.41 -0.48
CA ILE A 40 2.35 7.32 0.19
C ILE A 40 2.82 8.73 -0.13
N ASN A 41 1.90 9.58 -0.56
CA ASN A 41 2.14 11.01 -0.67
C ASN A 41 1.20 11.77 0.26
N ASP A 42 1.63 12.95 0.67
CA ASP A 42 0.82 13.97 1.33
C ASP A 42 -0.41 14.31 0.46
N GLU A 43 -1.58 14.49 1.10
CA GLU A 43 -2.83 14.84 0.40
C GLU A 43 -2.92 16.32 0.01
N ASP A 44 -2.20 17.22 0.69
CA ASP A 44 -2.29 18.67 0.52
C ASP A 44 -1.40 19.19 -0.62
N ASP A 45 -0.43 18.40 -1.08
CA ASP A 45 0.49 18.81 -2.14
C ASP A 45 -0.03 18.50 -3.54
N GLU A 46 -0.23 19.55 -4.36
CA GLU A 46 -0.65 19.42 -5.76
C GLU A 46 0.41 18.72 -6.64
N ILE A 47 1.68 18.74 -6.23
CA ILE A 47 2.81 18.18 -6.97
C ILE A 47 3.53 17.17 -6.09
N THR A 48 3.58 15.92 -6.54
CA THR A 48 4.42 14.90 -5.88
C THR A 48 5.90 15.18 -6.17
N THR A 49 6.67 15.43 -5.11
CA THR A 49 8.11 15.65 -5.10
C THR A 49 8.79 14.60 -4.21
N PRO A 50 10.12 14.44 -4.28
CA PRO A 50 10.84 13.54 -3.37
C PRO A 50 10.69 13.86 -1.88
N GLU A 51 10.24 15.07 -1.53
CA GLU A 51 10.12 15.54 -0.15
C GLU A 51 8.75 15.22 0.47
N ASN A 52 7.74 14.91 -0.35
CA ASN A 52 6.36 14.64 0.07
C ASN A 52 5.86 13.26 -0.38
N THR A 53 6.80 12.36 -0.72
CA THR A 53 6.53 10.99 -1.14
C THR A 53 7.43 10.04 -0.36
N GLU A 54 6.84 9.00 0.22
CA GLU A 54 7.59 7.96 0.92
C GLU A 54 7.27 6.58 0.36
N PHE A 55 8.31 5.75 0.28
CA PHE A 55 8.19 4.39 -0.24
C PHE A 55 7.67 3.45 0.84
N ALA A 56 6.48 2.88 0.62
CA ALA A 56 5.84 1.97 1.56
C ALA A 56 6.20 0.50 1.34
N GLY A 57 6.53 0.12 0.10
CA GLY A 57 6.88 -1.26 -0.21
C GLY A 57 6.58 -1.68 -1.64
N SER A 58 6.75 -2.97 -1.93
CA SER A 58 6.50 -3.54 -3.25
C SER A 58 5.66 -4.80 -3.16
N PHE A 59 4.81 -5.00 -4.16
CA PHE A 59 4.29 -6.32 -4.50
C PHE A 59 5.19 -6.94 -5.57
N VAL A 60 5.56 -8.21 -5.40
CA VAL A 60 6.31 -8.98 -6.39
C VAL A 60 5.68 -10.36 -6.56
N ASN A 61 5.33 -10.71 -7.79
CA ASN A 61 5.04 -12.08 -8.18
C ASN A 61 6.17 -12.64 -9.04
N VAL A 62 6.75 -13.74 -8.60
CA VAL A 62 7.72 -14.50 -9.38
C VAL A 62 6.99 -15.63 -10.12
N PRO A 63 7.21 -15.81 -11.44
CA PRO A 63 6.59 -16.87 -12.21
C PRO A 63 6.77 -18.25 -11.58
N HIS A 64 5.67 -18.93 -11.27
CA HIS A 64 5.71 -20.28 -10.71
C HIS A 64 4.54 -21.14 -11.16
N LYS A 65 4.75 -22.46 -11.18
CA LYS A 65 3.69 -23.43 -11.47
C LYS A 65 3.04 -23.89 -10.18
N HIS A 66 1.72 -23.98 -10.18
CA HIS A 66 0.95 -24.51 -9.06
C HIS A 66 -0.06 -25.55 -9.54
N LYS A 67 -0.28 -26.62 -8.76
CA LYS A 67 -1.20 -27.71 -9.16
C LYS A 67 -2.67 -27.28 -9.18
N HIS A 68 -3.04 -26.29 -8.37
CA HIS A 68 -4.44 -25.87 -8.15
C HIS A 68 -4.87 -24.62 -8.90
N GLY A 69 -4.35 -24.38 -10.11
CA GLY A 69 -4.84 -23.32 -11.00
C GLY A 69 -3.80 -22.27 -11.39
N LYS A 70 -4.14 -21.51 -12.43
CA LYS A 70 -3.23 -20.54 -13.06
C LYS A 70 -3.28 -19.15 -12.42
N LYS A 71 -4.42 -18.73 -11.86
CA LYS A 71 -4.57 -17.43 -11.22
C LYS A 71 -4.15 -17.45 -9.74
N ILE A 72 -3.67 -16.30 -9.26
CA ILE A 72 -3.60 -15.97 -7.83
C ILE A 72 -4.59 -14.88 -7.50
N LYS A 73 -5.11 -14.95 -6.28
CA LYS A 73 -5.82 -13.87 -5.60
C LYS A 73 -5.17 -13.72 -4.23
N THR A 74 -4.60 -12.56 -3.96
CA THR A 74 -3.85 -12.29 -2.73
C THR A 74 -4.09 -10.87 -2.23
N GLN A 75 -3.40 -10.46 -1.19
CA GLN A 75 -3.36 -9.10 -0.68
C GLN A 75 -1.94 -8.72 -0.28
N LEU A 76 -1.64 -7.42 -0.33
CA LEU A 76 -0.42 -6.85 0.24
C LEU A 76 -0.82 -6.05 1.49
N ARG A 77 0.00 -6.17 2.54
CA ARG A 77 -0.15 -5.44 3.80
C ARG A 77 1.17 -4.74 4.10
N LEU A 78 1.13 -3.43 4.33
CA LEU A 78 2.29 -2.59 4.60
C LEU A 78 2.00 -1.78 5.86
N SER A 79 2.88 -1.83 6.87
CA SER A 79 2.79 -0.85 7.96
C SER A 79 3.22 0.50 7.41
N ILE A 80 2.45 1.53 7.75
CA ILE A 80 2.68 2.92 7.35
C ILE A 80 2.75 3.86 8.54
N THR A 81 2.75 3.37 9.79
CA THR A 81 2.78 4.21 11.00
C THR A 81 3.96 5.17 10.99
N GLU A 82 5.18 4.64 10.79
CA GLU A 82 6.42 5.43 10.72
C GLU A 82 6.39 6.37 9.51
N ILE A 83 5.86 5.91 8.36
CA ILE A 83 5.73 6.72 7.14
C ILE A 83 4.83 7.94 7.37
N MET A 84 3.77 7.82 8.17
CA MET A 84 2.92 8.98 8.50
C MET A 84 3.68 10.01 9.33
N GLU A 85 4.60 9.57 10.19
CA GLU A 85 5.45 10.48 11.00
C GLU A 85 6.52 11.14 10.13
N ASP A 86 7.16 10.39 9.24
CA ASP A 86 8.22 10.89 8.35
C ASP A 86 7.70 11.92 7.35
N LEU A 87 6.46 11.75 6.87
CA LEU A 87 5.78 12.70 5.99
C LEU A 87 5.10 13.87 6.74
N ASP A 88 5.10 13.89 8.08
CA ASP A 88 4.31 14.83 8.90
C ASP A 88 2.80 14.84 8.57
N ALA A 89 2.28 13.73 8.03
CA ALA A 89 0.89 13.55 7.57
C ALA A 89 -0.04 12.99 8.67
N GLU A 90 0.31 13.19 9.94
CA GLU A 90 -0.40 12.57 11.06
C GLU A 90 -1.79 13.14 11.31
N ASP A 91 -2.06 14.35 10.83
CA ASP A 91 -3.32 15.04 11.01
C ASP A 91 -4.29 15.02 9.84
N ASP A 92 -3.86 14.38 8.76
CA ASP A 92 -4.62 14.19 7.55
C ASP A 92 -5.71 13.14 7.74
N ASP A 93 -6.87 13.37 7.10
CA ASP A 93 -7.98 12.42 7.12
C ASP A 93 -7.83 11.36 6.02
N HIS A 94 -7.08 11.67 4.96
CA HIS A 94 -6.75 10.75 3.88
C HIS A 94 -5.27 10.83 3.53
N VAL A 95 -4.80 9.84 2.78
CA VAL A 95 -3.48 9.90 2.13
C VAL A 95 -3.60 9.54 0.66
N LEU A 96 -2.67 10.05 -0.15
CA LEU A 96 -2.57 9.69 -1.55
C LEU A 96 -1.71 8.44 -1.71
N VAL A 97 -2.34 7.29 -1.91
CA VAL A 97 -1.63 6.04 -2.24
C VAL A 97 -1.37 5.97 -3.74
N THR A 98 -0.10 5.89 -4.10
CA THR A 98 0.36 5.77 -5.49
C THR A 98 0.88 4.36 -5.76
N LEU A 99 0.29 3.68 -6.74
CA LEU A 99 0.74 2.37 -7.21
C LEU A 99 1.52 2.55 -8.52
N VAL A 100 2.79 2.18 -8.51
CA VAL A 100 3.70 2.33 -9.66
C VAL A 100 3.99 0.95 -10.26
N PRO A 101 3.30 0.53 -11.33
CA PRO A 101 3.63 -0.70 -12.01
C PRO A 101 5.00 -0.59 -12.67
N THR A 102 5.94 -1.43 -12.24
CA THR A 102 7.29 -1.49 -12.82
C THR A 102 7.43 -2.63 -13.82
N ASN A 103 6.62 -3.68 -13.70
CA ASN A 103 6.56 -4.76 -14.68
C ASN A 103 5.16 -5.38 -14.73
N ALA A 104 4.67 -5.64 -15.95
CA ALA A 104 3.39 -6.30 -16.25
C ALA A 104 2.20 -5.72 -15.45
N GLY A 105 2.13 -4.39 -15.32
CA GLY A 105 1.06 -3.74 -14.56
C GLY A 105 -0.34 -4.00 -15.12
N ASP A 106 -0.45 -4.18 -16.44
CA ASP A 106 -1.67 -4.54 -17.15
C ASP A 106 -2.17 -5.96 -16.84
N ALA A 107 -1.31 -6.83 -16.31
CA ALA A 107 -1.67 -8.17 -15.88
C ALA A 107 -2.18 -8.24 -14.43
N VAL A 108 -2.10 -7.14 -13.67
CA VAL A 108 -2.50 -7.07 -12.26
C VAL A 108 -3.83 -6.32 -12.12
N THR A 109 -4.79 -6.95 -11.47
CA THR A 109 -6.04 -6.30 -11.03
C THR A 109 -5.99 -6.08 -9.52
N VAL A 110 -6.33 -4.88 -9.07
CA VAL A 110 -6.50 -4.54 -7.65
C VAL A 110 -7.98 -4.25 -7.40
N HIS A 111 -8.59 -4.95 -6.45
CA HIS A 111 -10.02 -4.83 -6.16
C HIS A 111 -10.35 -3.76 -5.11
N GLY A 112 -9.39 -3.38 -4.27
CA GLY A 112 -9.60 -2.34 -3.28
C GLY A 112 -8.34 -1.95 -2.54
N ILE A 113 -8.38 -0.78 -1.91
CA ILE A 113 -7.30 -0.27 -1.05
C ILE A 113 -7.97 0.32 0.19
N LYS A 114 -7.46 -0.01 1.37
CA LYS A 114 -7.95 0.52 2.65
C LYS A 114 -6.83 0.61 3.67
N ILE A 115 -7.03 1.43 4.70
CA ILE A 115 -6.15 1.50 5.87
C ILE A 115 -6.91 0.97 7.09
N VAL A 116 -6.24 0.16 7.90
CA VAL A 116 -6.81 -0.43 9.13
C VAL A 116 -5.81 -0.26 10.28
N LEU A 117 -6.30 -0.35 11.51
CA LEU A 117 -5.47 -0.52 12.70
C LEU A 117 -5.43 -2.02 13.03
N ASP A 118 -4.25 -2.59 13.24
CA ASP A 118 -4.05 -4.02 13.59
C ASP A 118 -2.89 -4.16 14.59
N ASP A 119 -2.91 -5.21 15.42
CA ASP A 119 -1.86 -5.52 16.40
C ASP A 119 -0.64 -6.27 15.82
#